data_AF-A0A2M9P804-F1
#
_entry.id   AF-A0A2M9P804-F1
#
_cell.length_a   1.000
_cell.length_b   1.000
_cell.length_c   1.000
_cell.angle_alpha   90.00
_cell.angle_beta   90.00
_cell.angle_gamma   90.00
#
_symmetry.space_group_name_H-M   'P 1'
#
loop_
_entity.id
_entity.type
_entity.pdbx_description
1 polymer ?
#
loop_
_entity_poly.entity_id
_entity_poly.type
_entity_poly.pdbx_seq_one_letter_code
_entity_poly.pdbx_strand_id
1 'polypeptide(L)'
;PLSVIMVPLYSIISSLGLFNSLWGVILPTVATPTGVFILRQYMLTIPNELIEAARMDKASEWQIYWRIILPLTAPALAVLAIFSVVWRWNDFLWPLIVLSRRELYTLQVGLSIYSGELNVQWHYILAMTVVTMIPVVLVFLFLQRYITAGIAGTGLK
;
A
#
# COMPACT_ATOMS: atom_id res chain seq x y z
N PRO A 1 -11.05 -4.37 -16.66
CA PRO A 1 -11.82 -4.82 -15.48
C PRO A 1 -10.95 -5.67 -14.54
N LEU A 2 -10.93 -5.39 -13.22
CA LEU A 2 -10.10 -6.13 -12.24
C LEU A 2 -10.37 -7.65 -12.26
N SER A 3 -11.59 -8.05 -12.61
CA SER A 3 -11.99 -9.45 -12.80
C SER A 3 -11.20 -10.20 -13.89
N VAL A 4 -10.70 -9.51 -14.92
CA VAL A 4 -9.93 -10.13 -16.01
C VAL A 4 -8.52 -10.53 -15.54
N ILE A 5 -7.96 -9.80 -14.57
CA ILE A 5 -6.63 -10.08 -14.02
C ILE A 5 -6.71 -11.16 -12.91
N MET A 6 -7.88 -11.32 -12.29
CA MET A 6 -8.08 -12.29 -11.21
C MET A 6 -7.89 -13.74 -11.63
N VAL A 7 -8.40 -14.15 -12.79
CA VAL A 7 -8.27 -15.53 -13.29
C VAL A 7 -6.80 -15.95 -13.48
N PRO A 8 -5.96 -15.19 -14.22
CA PRO A 8 -4.56 -15.54 -14.36
C PRO A 8 -3.78 -15.44 -13.03
N LEU A 9 -4.08 -14.45 -12.17
CA LEU A 9 -3.46 -14.36 -10.85
C LEU A 9 -3.79 -15.56 -9.96
N TYR A 10 -5.04 -16.02 -9.98
CA TYR A 10 -5.45 -17.22 -9.27
C TYR A 10 -4.68 -18.45 -9.77
N SER A 11 -4.54 -18.59 -11.09
CA SER A 11 -3.76 -19.69 -11.69
C SER A 11 -2.30 -19.70 -11.21
N ILE A 12 -1.66 -18.53 -11.15
CA ILE A 12 -0.28 -18.39 -10.66
C ILE A 12 -0.17 -18.72 -9.16
N ILE A 13 -1.07 -18.21 -8.32
CA ILE A 13 -1.05 -18.52 -6.88
C ILE A 13 -1.31 -20.00 -6.61
N SER A 14 -2.21 -20.60 -7.38
CA SER A 14 -2.50 -22.03 -7.32
C SER A 14 -1.27 -22.87 -7.73
N SER A 15 -0.59 -22.52 -8.82
CA SER A 15 0.60 -23.25 -9.27
C SER A 15 1.79 -23.09 -8.32
N LEU A 16 1.88 -21.98 -7.60
CA LEU A 16 2.86 -21.75 -6.54
C LEU A 16 2.49 -22.42 -5.20
N GLY A 17 1.31 -23.05 -5.10
CA GLY A 17 0.85 -23.69 -3.85
C GLY A 17 0.58 -22.71 -2.71
N LEU A 18 0.35 -21.43 -3.02
CA LEU A 18 0.15 -20.36 -2.03
C LEU A 18 -1.31 -20.14 -1.65
N PHE A 19 -2.20 -21.04 -2.08
CA PHE A 19 -3.60 -21.00 -1.73
C PHE A 19 -3.77 -21.15 -0.21
N ASN A 20 -4.75 -20.45 0.36
CA ASN A 20 -5.05 -20.49 1.79
C ASN A 20 -3.83 -20.11 2.67
N SER A 21 -3.00 -19.19 2.19
CA SER A 21 -1.84 -18.63 2.89
C SER A 21 -1.83 -17.10 2.79
N LEU A 22 -1.39 -16.41 3.84
CA LEU A 22 -1.24 -14.96 3.83
C LEU A 22 -0.28 -14.49 2.72
N TRP A 23 0.71 -15.32 2.35
CA TRP A 23 1.62 -15.02 1.24
C TRP A 23 0.92 -14.99 -0.12
N GLY A 24 -0.09 -15.82 -0.34
CA GLY A 24 -0.93 -15.79 -1.55
C GLY A 24 -1.76 -14.52 -1.66
N VAL A 25 -2.01 -13.86 -0.53
CA VAL A 25 -2.63 -12.53 -0.49
C VAL A 25 -1.56 -11.47 -0.72
N ILE A 26 -0.46 -11.48 0.05
CA ILE A 26 0.62 -10.48 0.06
C ILE A 26 1.29 -10.31 -1.31
N LEU A 27 1.87 -11.39 -1.85
CA LEU A 27 2.80 -11.31 -2.99
C LEU A 27 2.23 -10.62 -4.23
N PRO A 28 1.00 -10.93 -4.69
CA PRO A 28 0.41 -10.27 -5.87
C PRO A 28 0.25 -8.75 -5.76
N THR A 29 0.22 -8.24 -4.52
CA THR A 29 -0.12 -6.83 -4.25
C THR A 29 1.06 -5.99 -3.79
N VAL A 30 2.25 -6.58 -3.59
CA VAL A 30 3.43 -5.84 -3.13
C VAL A 30 3.89 -4.83 -4.17
N ALA A 31 3.85 -5.21 -5.45
CA ALA A 31 4.24 -4.35 -6.55
C ALA A 31 3.00 -3.82 -7.27
N THR A 32 2.70 -2.53 -7.09
CA THR A 32 1.61 -1.87 -7.81
C THR A 32 2.15 -0.93 -8.88
N PRO A 33 1.62 -0.97 -10.12
CA PRO A 33 2.02 -0.03 -11.16
C PRO A 33 1.83 1.43 -10.75
N THR A 34 0.76 1.72 -10.00
CA THR A 34 0.48 3.06 -9.49
C THR A 34 1.54 3.55 -8.51
N GLY A 35 2.03 2.68 -7.62
CA GLY A 35 3.10 3.07 -6.68
C GLY A 35 4.41 3.41 -7.38
N VAL A 36 4.78 2.60 -8.38
CA VAL A 36 5.95 2.88 -9.23
C VAL A 36 5.77 4.20 -9.98
N PHE A 37 4.58 4.43 -10.54
CA PHE A 37 4.28 5.66 -11.27
C PHE A 37 4.39 6.90 -10.37
N ILE A 38 3.74 6.91 -9.21
CA ILE A 38 3.77 8.05 -8.26
C ILE A 38 5.21 8.36 -7.83
N LEU A 39 5.96 7.35 -7.39
CA LEU A 39 7.34 7.55 -6.95
C LEU A 39 8.23 8.04 -8.09
N ARG A 40 8.09 7.48 -9.29
CA ARG A 40 8.86 7.93 -10.45
C ARG A 40 8.54 9.39 -10.80
N GLN A 41 7.26 9.77 -10.83
CA GLN A 41 6.87 11.15 -11.13
C GLN A 41 7.46 12.13 -10.13
N TYR A 42 7.48 11.77 -8.84
CA TYR A 42 8.11 12.60 -7.82
C TYR A 42 9.64 12.64 -7.93
N MET A 43 10.29 11.50 -8.16
CA MET A 43 11.75 11.46 -8.33
C MET A 43 12.22 12.32 -9.51
N LEU A 44 11.42 12.45 -10.56
CA LEU A 44 11.73 13.34 -11.70
C LEU A 44 11.69 14.83 -11.35
N THR A 45 11.07 15.23 -10.24
CA THR A 45 11.10 16.63 -9.78
C THR A 45 12.36 16.97 -9.00
N ILE A 46 13.17 15.98 -8.64
CA ILE A 46 14.44 16.18 -7.92
C ILE A 46 15.49 16.71 -8.93
N PRO A 47 16.17 17.83 -8.66
CA PRO A 47 17.18 18.37 -9.57
C PRO A 47 18.33 17.39 -9.82
N ASN A 48 18.68 17.19 -11.10
CA ASN A 48 19.80 16.32 -11.49
C ASN A 48 21.15 16.83 -10.99
N GLU A 49 21.28 18.13 -10.71
CA GLU A 49 22.49 18.76 -10.17
C GLU A 49 22.97 18.09 -8.86
N LEU A 50 22.05 17.61 -8.02
CA LEU A 50 22.38 16.89 -6.79
C LEU A 50 23.05 15.53 -7.07
N ILE A 51 22.61 14.85 -8.13
CA ILE A 51 23.16 13.58 -8.58
C ILE A 51 24.53 13.80 -9.22
N GLU A 52 24.66 14.84 -10.04
CA GLU A 52 25.92 15.20 -10.70
C GLU A 52 26.99 15.62 -9.69
N ALA A 53 26.64 16.44 -8.68
CA ALA A 53 27.53 16.80 -7.59
C ALA A 53 28.03 15.56 -6.82
N ALA A 54 27.13 14.64 -6.47
CA ALA A 54 27.51 13.42 -5.78
C ALA A 54 28.42 12.50 -6.63
N ARG A 55 28.24 12.48 -7.96
CA ARG A 55 29.14 11.78 -8.88
C ARG A 55 30.52 12.46 -8.96
N MET A 56 30.59 13.79 -8.91
CA MET A 56 31.87 14.50 -8.80
C MET A 56 32.60 14.16 -7.49
N ASP A 57 31.87 13.96 -6.40
CA ASP A 57 32.37 13.48 -5.11
C ASP A 57 32.70 11.97 -5.10
N LYS A 58 32.64 11.29 -6.26
CA LYS A 58 32.88 9.86 -6.43
C LYS A 58 31.95 8.96 -5.59
N ALA A 59 30.74 9.42 -5.26
CA ALA A 59 29.74 8.57 -4.63
C ALA A 59 29.25 7.49 -5.60
N SER A 60 29.04 6.26 -5.10
CA SER A 60 28.45 5.19 -5.91
C SER A 60 26.94 5.39 -6.11
N GLU A 61 26.37 4.84 -7.18
CA GLU A 61 24.93 4.95 -7.46
C GLU A 61 24.06 4.45 -6.28
N TRP A 62 24.51 3.42 -5.57
CA TRP A 62 23.83 2.93 -4.37
C TRP A 62 23.87 3.95 -3.22
N GLN A 63 24.99 4.64 -3.04
CA GLN A 63 25.11 5.70 -2.04
C GLN A 63 24.25 6.91 -2.41
N ILE A 64 24.24 7.31 -3.69
CA ILE A 64 23.39 8.40 -4.20
C ILE A 64 21.92 8.08 -3.93
N TYR A 65 21.48 6.87 -4.26
CA TYR A 65 20.11 6.44 -4.00
C TYR A 65 19.73 6.52 -2.51
N TRP A 66 20.49 5.86 -1.63
CA TRP A 66 20.13 5.76 -0.22
C TRP A 66 20.31 7.06 0.56
N ARG A 67 21.34 7.85 0.25
CA ARG A 67 21.68 9.05 1.03
C ARG A 67 21.06 10.33 0.50
N ILE A 68 20.72 10.39 -0.79
CA ILE A 68 20.22 11.61 -1.43
C ILE A 68 18.79 11.40 -1.93
N ILE A 69 18.58 10.47 -2.87
CA ILE A 69 17.28 10.33 -3.53
C ILE A 69 16.20 9.83 -2.57
N LEU A 70 16.48 8.80 -1.78
CA LEU A 70 15.52 8.19 -0.86
C LEU A 70 14.99 9.18 0.20
N PRO A 71 15.82 9.93 0.96
CA PRO A 71 15.32 10.90 1.93
C PRO A 71 14.57 12.07 1.27
N LEU A 72 14.99 12.52 0.09
CA LEU A 72 14.27 13.56 -0.66
C LEU A 72 12.90 13.07 -1.16
N THR A 73 12.76 11.77 -1.40
CA THR A 73 11.50 11.12 -1.81
C THR A 73 10.60 10.74 -0.61
N ALA A 74 11.02 11.01 0.63
CA ALA A 74 10.26 10.66 1.82
C ALA A 74 8.80 11.17 1.85
N PRO A 75 8.49 12.40 1.38
CA PRO A 75 7.09 12.86 1.31
C PRO A 75 6.23 12.01 0.36
N ALA A 76 6.75 11.65 -0.81
CA ALA A 76 6.03 10.79 -1.76
C ALA A 76 5.89 9.36 -1.26
N LEU A 77 6.91 8.83 -0.56
CA LEU A 77 6.82 7.54 0.10
C LEU A 77 5.74 7.51 1.19
N ALA A 78 5.59 8.60 1.95
CA ALA A 78 4.54 8.71 2.95
C ALA A 78 3.14 8.68 2.31
N VAL A 79 2.94 9.42 1.22
CA VAL A 79 1.67 9.41 0.46
C VAL A 79 1.38 8.01 -0.09
N LEU A 80 2.38 7.37 -0.72
CA LEU A 80 2.22 6.01 -1.23
C LEU A 80 1.90 5.03 -0.10
N ALA A 81 2.59 5.11 1.04
CA ALA A 81 2.36 4.25 2.19
C ALA A 81 0.93 4.38 2.72
N ILE A 82 0.39 5.60 2.82
CA ILE A 82 -1.01 5.82 3.20
C ILE A 82 -1.94 5.12 2.20
N PHE A 83 -1.79 5.38 0.90
CA PHE A 83 -2.65 4.76 -0.11
C PHE A 83 -2.55 3.24 -0.10
N SER A 84 -1.34 2.69 -0.01
CA SER A 84 -1.11 1.24 0.07
C SER A 84 -1.78 0.62 1.30
N VAL A 85 -1.69 1.24 2.47
CA VAL A 85 -2.37 0.76 3.68
C VAL A 85 -3.88 0.81 3.49
N VAL A 86 -4.43 1.95 3.05
CA VAL A 86 -5.88 2.09 2.88
C VAL A 86 -6.42 1.08 1.87
N TRP A 87 -5.79 0.93 0.71
CA TRP A 87 -6.22 -0.03 -0.30
C TRP A 87 -6.17 -1.45 0.22
N ARG A 88 -5.08 -1.82 0.91
CA ARG A 88 -4.91 -3.18 1.41
C ARG A 88 -5.84 -3.50 2.58
N TRP A 89 -6.13 -2.50 3.41
CA TRP A 89 -7.04 -2.61 4.53
C TRP A 89 -8.51 -2.76 4.10
N ASN A 90 -8.86 -2.18 2.96
CA ASN A 90 -10.20 -2.27 2.36
C ASN A 90 -10.32 -3.40 1.31
N ASP A 91 -9.25 -4.16 1.05
CA ASP A 91 -9.26 -5.24 0.07
C ASP A 91 -10.11 -6.41 0.57
N PHE A 92 -11.12 -6.77 -0.22
CA PHE A 92 -12.13 -7.78 0.13
C PHE A 92 -12.11 -8.96 -0.85
N LEU A 93 -12.24 -8.67 -2.15
CA LEU A 93 -12.46 -9.70 -3.17
C LEU A 93 -11.28 -10.68 -3.30
N TRP A 94 -10.04 -10.19 -3.30
CA TRP A 94 -8.88 -11.05 -3.46
C TRP A 94 -8.66 -11.99 -2.25
N PRO A 95 -8.65 -11.49 -1.00
CA PRO A 95 -8.61 -12.35 0.18
C PRO A 95 -9.74 -13.37 0.23
N LEU A 96 -10.96 -12.99 -0.17
CA LEU A 96 -12.12 -13.90 -0.20
C LEU A 96 -11.90 -15.09 -1.15
N ILE A 97 -11.24 -14.86 -2.30
CA ILE A 97 -10.96 -15.90 -3.29
C ILE A 97 -9.83 -16.83 -2.82
N VAL A 98 -8.77 -16.28 -2.22
CA VAL A 98 -7.53 -17.02 -1.90
C VAL A 98 -7.60 -17.73 -0.54
N LEU A 99 -8.35 -17.18 0.41
CA LEU A 99 -8.38 -17.68 1.80
C LEU A 99 -9.65 -18.48 2.05
N SER A 100 -9.48 -19.71 2.55
CA SER A 100 -10.62 -20.57 2.93
C SER A 100 -10.71 -20.82 4.43
N ARG A 101 -9.58 -20.74 5.16
CA ARG A 101 -9.55 -20.86 6.62
C ARG A 101 -9.97 -19.57 7.31
N ARG A 102 -10.97 -19.65 8.20
CA ARG A 102 -11.47 -18.51 8.99
C ARG A 102 -10.38 -17.81 9.81
N GLU A 103 -9.42 -18.56 10.33
CA GLU A 103 -8.27 -18.04 11.09
C GLU A 103 -7.38 -17.09 10.30
N LEU A 104 -7.41 -17.18 8.96
CA LEU A 104 -6.61 -16.36 8.07
C LEU A 104 -7.38 -15.19 7.48
N TYR A 105 -8.70 -15.11 7.73
CA TYR A 105 -9.54 -14.10 7.12
C TYR A 105 -9.05 -12.69 7.49
N THR A 106 -8.92 -11.87 6.46
CA THR A 106 -8.74 -10.44 6.67
C THR A 106 -9.99 -9.87 7.33
N LEU A 107 -9.82 -8.73 7.98
CA LEU A 107 -10.90 -8.10 8.72
C LEU A 107 -12.15 -7.91 7.83
N GLN A 108 -11.99 -7.44 6.59
CA GLN A 108 -13.10 -7.27 5.64
C GLN A 108 -13.84 -8.57 5.31
N VAL A 109 -13.11 -9.69 5.14
CA VAL A 109 -13.72 -11.02 4.90
C VAL A 109 -14.40 -11.55 6.17
N GLY A 110 -13.82 -11.30 7.34
CA GLY A 110 -14.47 -11.63 8.62
C GLY A 110 -15.78 -10.87 8.83
N LEU A 111 -15.83 -9.59 8.43
CA LEU A 111 -17.04 -8.76 8.52
C LEU A 111 -18.18 -9.29 7.65
N SER A 112 -17.89 -9.78 6.44
CA SER A 112 -18.95 -10.25 5.54
C SER A 112 -19.72 -11.47 6.09
N ILE A 113 -19.13 -12.24 7.01
CA ILE A 113 -19.81 -13.36 7.68
C ILE A 113 -21.00 -12.86 8.52
N TYR A 114 -20.91 -11.65 9.10
CA TYR A 114 -21.97 -11.06 9.91
C TYR A 114 -23.05 -10.34 9.07
N SER A 115 -22.83 -10.24 7.76
CA SER A 115 -23.78 -9.69 6.78
C SER A 115 -24.59 -10.79 6.07
N GLY A 116 -25.01 -11.83 6.82
CA GLY A 116 -25.71 -12.99 6.28
C GLY A 116 -27.10 -12.67 5.68
N GLU A 117 -27.58 -13.52 4.78
CA GLU A 117 -28.78 -13.30 3.96
C GLU A 117 -30.11 -13.14 4.73
N LEU A 118 -30.21 -13.71 5.94
CA LEU A 118 -31.49 -13.79 6.67
C LEU A 118 -31.56 -12.89 7.92
N ASN A 119 -30.43 -12.46 8.49
CA ASN A 119 -30.41 -11.58 9.65
C ASN A 119 -29.08 -10.80 9.71
N VAL A 120 -29.12 -9.56 9.25
CA VAL A 120 -27.97 -8.65 9.26
C VAL A 120 -27.83 -8.04 10.65
N GLN A 121 -26.72 -8.34 11.33
CA GLN A 121 -26.45 -7.77 12.65
C GLN A 121 -25.79 -6.39 12.51
N TRP A 122 -26.60 -5.38 12.18
CA TRP A 122 -26.16 -4.01 11.91
C TRP A 122 -25.30 -3.40 13.03
N HIS A 123 -25.61 -3.70 14.29
CA HIS A 123 -24.84 -3.21 15.42
C HIS A 123 -23.39 -3.71 15.40
N TYR A 124 -23.16 -4.97 15.05
CA TYR A 124 -21.81 -5.53 14.91
C TYR A 124 -21.08 -4.95 13.69
N ILE A 125 -21.75 -4.81 12.55
CA ILE A 125 -21.15 -4.23 11.34
C ILE A 125 -20.73 -2.77 11.57
N LEU A 126 -21.61 -1.95 12.14
CA LEU A 126 -21.32 -0.54 12.41
C LEU A 126 -20.21 -0.38 13.46
N ALA A 127 -20.28 -1.13 14.57
CA ALA A 127 -19.25 -1.07 15.61
C ALA A 127 -17.87 -1.49 15.06
N MET A 128 -17.82 -2.59 14.30
CA MET A 128 -16.57 -3.03 13.70
C MET A 128 -16.07 -2.06 12.63
N THR A 129 -16.95 -1.45 11.83
CA THR A 129 -16.58 -0.41 10.84
C THR A 129 -15.89 0.78 11.51
N VAL A 130 -16.37 1.22 12.67
CA VAL A 130 -15.68 2.28 13.44
C VAL A 130 -14.30 1.83 13.88
N VAL A 131 -14.17 0.59 14.38
CA VAL A 131 -12.87 0.01 14.78
C VAL A 131 -11.92 -0.12 13.59
N THR A 132 -12.41 -0.45 12.39
CA THR A 132 -11.56 -0.57 11.18
C THR A 132 -10.94 0.76 10.75
N MET A 133 -11.55 1.89 11.11
CA MET A 133 -11.00 3.21 10.80
C MET A 133 -9.81 3.58 11.69
N ILE A 134 -9.71 3.02 12.89
CA ILE A 134 -8.67 3.39 13.86
C ILE A 134 -7.25 3.23 13.29
N PRO A 135 -6.86 2.08 12.69
CA PRO A 135 -5.50 1.91 12.17
C PRO A 135 -5.20 2.84 11.00
N VAL A 136 -6.20 3.12 10.16
CA VAL A 136 -6.06 4.06 9.04
C VAL A 136 -5.79 5.48 9.54
N VAL A 137 -6.54 5.92 10.55
CA VAL A 137 -6.34 7.23 11.19
C VAL A 137 -4.97 7.31 11.86
N LEU A 138 -4.54 6.26 12.57
CA LEU A 138 -3.21 6.24 13.18
C LEU A 138 -2.10 6.37 12.13
N VAL A 139 -2.16 5.58 11.06
CA VAL A 139 -1.17 5.65 9.96
C VAL A 139 -1.14 7.05 9.34
N PHE A 140 -2.32 7.64 9.11
CA PHE A 140 -2.41 9.01 8.62
C PHE A 140 -1.77 10.02 9.58
N LEU A 141 -2.08 9.96 10.89
CA LEU A 141 -1.53 10.86 11.89
C LEU A 141 0.00 10.78 12.03
N PHE A 142 0.59 9.59 11.85
CA PHE A 142 2.04 9.42 11.87
C PHE A 142 2.71 9.92 10.57
N LEU A 143 2.03 9.77 9.43
CA LEU A 143 2.62 10.09 8.12
C LEU A 143 2.33 11.53 7.65
N GLN A 144 1.32 12.21 8.19
CA GLN A 144 0.96 13.59 7.82
C GLN A 144 2.13 14.60 7.97
N ARG A 145 3.04 14.36 8.91
CA ARG A 145 4.23 15.22 9.12
C ARG A 145 5.16 15.25 7.90
N TYR A 146 5.21 14.16 7.14
CA TYR A 146 6.03 14.08 5.93
C TYR A 146 5.36 14.77 4.75
N ILE A 147 4.03 14.79 4.70
CA ILE A 147 3.26 15.51 3.69
C ILE A 147 3.43 17.03 3.86
N THR A 148 3.29 17.51 5.11
CA THR A 148 3.43 18.94 5.43
C THR A 148 4.86 19.46 5.23
N ALA A 149 5.88 18.66 5.55
CA ALA A 149 7.28 19.00 5.28
C ALA A 149 7.60 19.09 3.78
N GLY A 150 7.01 18.24 2.94
CA GLY A 150 7.21 18.27 1.49
C GLY A 150 6.61 19.52 0.82
N ILE A 151 5.44 19.96 1.29
CA ILE A 151 4.77 21.17 0.77
C ILE A 151 5.53 22.45 1.18
N ALA A 152 6.07 22.49 2.39
CA ALA A 152 6.83 23.65 2.88
C ALA A 152 8.12 23.94 2.08
N GLY A 153 8.79 22.90 1.56
CA GLY A 153 9.98 23.06 0.70
C GLY A 153 9.67 23.63 -0.68
N THR A 154 8.45 23.48 -1.19
CA THR A 154 8.03 24.01 -2.49
C THR A 154 7.53 25.46 -2.45
N GLY A 155 7.22 25.99 -1.26
CA GLY A 155 6.72 27.37 -1.08
C GLY A 155 7.81 28.43 -0.88
N LEU A 156 9.08 28.05 -0.84
CA LEU A 156 10.25 28.94 -0.74
C LEU A 156 10.97 29.07 -2.10
N LYS A 157 10.22 29.35 -3.16
CA LYS A 157 10.72 29.79 -4.46
C LYS A 157 10.02 31.07 -4.87
#